data_AF-A0A240U9I8-F1
#
_entry.id   AF-A0A240U9I8-F1
#
_cell.length_a   1.000
_cell.length_b   1.000
_cell.length_c   1.000
_cell.angle_alpha   90.00
_cell.angle_beta   90.00
_cell.angle_gamma   90.00
#
_symmetry.space_group_name_H-M   'P 1'
#
loop_
_entity.id
_entity.type
_entity.pdbx_description
1 polymer ?
#
loop_
_entity_poly.entity_id
_entity_poly.type
_entity_poly.pdbx_seq_one_letter_code
_entity_poly.pdbx_strand_id
1 'polypeptide(L)'
;MHNTPNCELTSFERLNRDCFCLSLDPAALAAALDAELGSPSLSQLVRDRCPYLFAAQPVFVARPPLERMARVVQAIEAVVGLPAYREQVLAGAPAIARDGAGGAQGVFFGYDFHLDQDRLGLIEINTNAGGAMLNAVLARAQRSCCQAVQAMVPSRGAVTTFEQRLVDMFRREWRLAGHSRPLASIAIVDEAPQQQYLYPEFLLFRQLFERHGLQAIVVDPSELACRHGRLWHGELAIDVVYNRVTDFYLDLPANAVLRHAWLEQAAVLTPHPRAHALYADKRRLALFSNDGALRALGVADDDRQVLLANVPRTEVVDEAHGDRLWAARRNLFFKPAAGFGSRAAYRGDKLTRRVWLEIMTGAYVAQALVPPGERVIANKEGLQSMKFDLRAYAYAGDVQWVAARVYQGQTTNFRQPGSGFAPVYTTVDGSGRGMCEPDVEHASYVFLLDEAGDVHALPHVLYVALARGQALAPMLADQTLRLADWYVRLRADGVPGAVVNETYGFVRFDREGRFKLEAAPGDAAWPTPEEHRRMQELLFSIDLEPNGA
;
A
#
# COMPACT_ATOMS: atom_id res chain seq x y z
N MET A 1 1.23 47.52 5.52
CA MET A 1 1.13 46.89 4.18
C MET A 1 2.32 45.95 4.04
N HIS A 2 2.14 44.68 4.42
CA HIS A 2 3.17 43.67 4.21
C HIS A 2 3.01 43.13 2.79
N ASN A 3 4.06 43.28 1.99
CA ASN A 3 4.21 42.64 0.69
C ASN A 3 4.22 41.12 0.91
N THR A 4 3.08 40.47 0.71
CA THR A 4 3.03 39.04 0.46
C THR A 4 3.74 38.82 -0.87
N PRO A 5 4.78 37.98 -0.96
CA PRO A 5 5.32 37.62 -2.26
C PRO A 5 4.17 37.02 -3.07
N ASN A 6 3.99 37.48 -4.30
CA ASN A 6 3.06 36.89 -5.26
C ASN A 6 3.54 35.46 -5.51
N CYS A 7 3.06 34.51 -4.71
CA CYS A 7 3.40 33.11 -4.84
C CYS A 7 2.53 32.56 -5.96
N GLU A 8 3.07 32.53 -7.18
CA GLU A 8 2.39 31.93 -8.32
C GLU A 8 2.16 30.44 -8.03
N LEU A 9 0.89 30.01 -8.12
CA LEU A 9 0.53 28.60 -8.01
C LEU A 9 1.29 27.78 -9.08
N THR A 10 1.77 26.61 -8.70
CA THR A 10 2.33 25.62 -9.63
C THR A 10 1.28 25.15 -10.66
N SER A 11 1.72 24.51 -11.74
CA SER A 11 0.81 23.94 -12.75
C SER A 11 -0.16 22.92 -12.16
N PHE A 12 0.30 22.05 -11.24
CA PHE A 12 -0.52 21.04 -10.58
C PHE A 12 -1.51 21.66 -9.58
N GLU A 13 -1.14 22.74 -8.89
CA GLU A 13 -2.08 23.48 -8.03
C GLU A 13 -3.16 24.20 -8.83
N ARG A 14 -2.80 24.79 -9.98
CA ARG A 14 -3.80 25.33 -10.91
C ARG A 14 -4.76 24.24 -11.38
N LEU A 15 -4.29 23.02 -11.65
CA LEU A 15 -5.17 21.89 -11.95
C LEU A 15 -6.08 21.55 -10.75
N ASN A 16 -5.56 21.52 -9.53
CA ASN A 16 -6.38 21.30 -8.33
C ASN A 16 -7.42 22.39 -8.07
N ARG A 17 -7.16 23.63 -8.51
CA ARG A 17 -8.09 24.76 -8.37
C ARG A 17 -9.09 24.88 -9.51
N ASP A 18 -8.65 24.65 -10.74
CA ASP A 18 -9.36 25.07 -11.96
C ASP A 18 -9.88 23.89 -12.80
N CYS A 19 -9.44 22.65 -12.55
CA CYS A 19 -9.93 21.46 -13.27
C CYS A 19 -11.12 20.81 -12.55
N PHE A 20 -12.31 20.85 -13.15
CA PHE A 20 -13.55 20.29 -12.57
C PHE A 20 -14.00 18.98 -13.21
N CYS A 21 -13.13 18.34 -13.99
CA CYS A 21 -13.49 17.09 -14.65
C CYS A 21 -13.80 15.97 -13.64
N LEU A 22 -14.92 15.29 -13.86
CA LEU A 22 -15.26 14.05 -13.17
C LEU A 22 -14.57 12.91 -13.91
N SER A 23 -13.67 12.20 -13.22
CA SER A 23 -12.91 11.09 -13.80
C SER A 23 -13.44 9.73 -13.33
N LEU A 24 -14.16 9.69 -12.20
CA LEU A 24 -14.79 8.48 -11.70
C LEU A 24 -16.11 8.20 -12.43
N ASP A 25 -16.23 7.04 -13.08
CA ASP A 25 -17.52 6.54 -13.56
C ASP A 25 -18.19 5.69 -12.46
N PRO A 26 -19.35 6.12 -11.91
CA PRO A 26 -20.07 5.36 -10.89
C PRO A 26 -20.49 3.94 -11.34
N ALA A 27 -20.81 3.75 -12.63
CA ALA A 27 -21.18 2.44 -13.15
C ALA A 27 -19.95 1.52 -13.25
N ALA A 28 -18.82 2.04 -13.74
CA ALA A 28 -17.55 1.31 -13.74
C ALA A 28 -17.08 0.98 -12.32
N LEU A 29 -17.26 1.89 -11.35
CA LEU A 29 -16.92 1.64 -9.96
C LEU A 29 -17.78 0.53 -9.35
N ALA A 30 -19.10 0.58 -9.57
CA ALA A 30 -20.00 -0.47 -9.13
C ALA A 30 -19.61 -1.83 -9.74
N ALA A 31 -19.38 -1.86 -11.05
CA ALA A 31 -18.93 -3.06 -11.75
C ALA A 31 -17.58 -3.59 -11.23
N ALA A 32 -16.62 -2.70 -10.95
CA ALA A 32 -15.32 -3.08 -10.42
C ALA A 32 -15.41 -3.64 -8.99
N LEU A 33 -16.27 -3.08 -8.13
CA LEU A 33 -16.53 -3.62 -6.79
C LEU A 33 -17.22 -4.98 -6.86
N ASP A 34 -18.24 -5.11 -7.71
CA ASP A 34 -19.06 -6.33 -7.78
C ASP A 34 -18.34 -7.48 -8.49
N ALA A 35 -17.43 -7.17 -9.42
CA ALA A 35 -16.56 -8.15 -10.07
C ALA A 35 -15.65 -8.88 -9.07
N GLU A 36 -15.24 -8.22 -7.99
CA GLU A 36 -14.38 -8.83 -6.98
C GLU A 36 -15.12 -9.90 -6.17
N LEU A 37 -16.40 -9.70 -5.83
CA LEU A 37 -17.20 -10.68 -5.07
C LEU A 37 -18.06 -11.63 -5.94
N GLY A 38 -18.01 -11.50 -7.27
CA GLY A 38 -18.87 -12.25 -8.18
C GLY A 38 -20.37 -12.06 -7.92
N SER A 39 -20.76 -11.00 -7.22
CA SER A 39 -22.13 -10.69 -6.84
C SER A 39 -22.33 -9.17 -6.69
N PRO A 40 -23.54 -8.63 -6.97
CA PRO A 40 -23.82 -7.19 -6.84
C PRO A 40 -23.86 -6.67 -5.39
N SER A 41 -23.26 -7.39 -4.45
CA SER A 41 -23.38 -7.15 -3.01
C SER A 41 -22.40 -6.10 -2.49
N LEU A 42 -21.22 -5.96 -3.08
CA LEU A 42 -20.19 -5.05 -2.56
C LEU A 42 -20.50 -3.59 -2.88
N SER A 43 -20.89 -3.30 -4.13
CA SER A 43 -21.20 -1.93 -4.54
C SER A 43 -22.41 -1.40 -3.78
N GLN A 44 -23.40 -2.25 -3.48
CA GLN A 44 -24.54 -1.89 -2.64
C GLN A 44 -24.11 -1.64 -1.19
N LEU A 45 -23.33 -2.55 -0.60
CA LEU A 45 -22.78 -2.37 0.75
C LEU A 45 -22.03 -1.03 0.91
N VAL A 46 -21.20 -0.69 -0.07
CA VAL A 46 -20.46 0.58 -0.09
C VAL A 46 -21.41 1.77 -0.19
N ARG A 47 -22.40 1.74 -1.08
CA ARG A 47 -23.40 2.82 -1.20
C ARG A 47 -24.18 3.04 0.10
N ASP A 48 -24.59 1.96 0.75
CA ASP A 48 -25.47 2.03 1.91
C ASP A 48 -24.72 2.44 3.19
N ARG A 49 -23.47 1.99 3.36
CA ARG A 49 -22.70 2.21 4.60
C ARG A 49 -21.61 3.27 4.50
N CYS A 50 -21.07 3.48 3.31
CA CYS A 50 -19.92 4.35 3.07
C CYS A 50 -20.13 5.22 1.81
N PRO A 51 -21.23 6.00 1.71
CA PRO A 51 -21.61 6.70 0.48
C PRO A 51 -20.58 7.74 -0.01
N TYR A 52 -19.66 8.16 0.86
CA TYR A 52 -18.60 9.13 0.56
C TYR A 52 -17.20 8.51 0.65
N LEU A 53 -17.09 7.19 0.49
CA LEU A 53 -15.80 6.48 0.54
C LEU A 53 -14.87 6.88 -0.61
N PHE A 54 -15.43 7.28 -1.74
CA PHE A 54 -14.71 7.62 -2.96
C PHE A 54 -15.04 9.05 -3.40
N ALA A 55 -13.99 9.85 -3.59
CA ALA A 55 -14.12 11.14 -4.22
C ALA A 55 -14.21 10.96 -5.75
N ALA A 56 -15.07 11.74 -6.40
CA ALA A 56 -15.27 11.64 -7.84
C ALA A 56 -14.15 12.31 -8.66
N GLN A 57 -13.44 13.25 -8.05
CA GLN A 57 -12.34 13.99 -8.67
C GLN A 57 -10.98 13.45 -8.23
N PRO A 58 -9.97 13.49 -9.13
CA PRO A 58 -8.60 13.18 -8.77
C PRO A 58 -7.96 14.35 -8.02
N VAL A 59 -6.81 14.10 -7.39
CA VAL A 59 -5.90 15.12 -6.89
C VAL A 59 -4.64 15.12 -7.75
N PHE A 60 -4.25 16.30 -8.23
CA PHE A 60 -3.09 16.48 -9.09
C PHE A 60 -1.84 16.73 -8.23
N VAL A 61 -0.80 15.93 -8.38
CA VAL A 61 0.45 16.10 -7.62
C VAL A 61 1.65 16.04 -8.58
N ALA A 62 2.53 17.02 -8.47
CA ALA A 62 3.75 17.04 -9.25
C ALA A 62 4.70 15.89 -8.86
N ARG A 63 5.61 15.53 -9.75
CA ARG A 63 6.63 14.49 -9.52
C ARG A 63 7.52 14.75 -8.28
N PRO A 64 8.13 15.93 -8.09
CA PRO A 64 9.13 16.11 -7.04
C PRO A 64 8.60 15.88 -5.61
N PRO A 65 7.38 16.32 -5.22
CA PRO A 65 6.80 15.95 -3.94
C PRO A 65 6.68 14.43 -3.70
N LEU A 66 6.31 13.66 -4.72
CA LEU A 66 6.16 12.19 -4.60
C LEU A 66 7.52 11.50 -4.41
N GLU A 67 8.54 11.94 -5.13
CA GLU A 67 9.92 11.47 -4.93
C GLU A 67 10.43 11.80 -3.52
N ARG A 68 10.13 13.01 -3.01
CA ARG A 68 10.45 13.39 -1.63
C ARG A 68 9.73 12.51 -0.60
N MET A 69 8.45 12.17 -0.82
CA MET A 69 7.73 11.25 0.05
C MET A 69 8.42 9.88 0.12
N ALA A 70 8.84 9.33 -1.02
CA ALA A 70 9.58 8.07 -1.08
C ALA A 70 10.93 8.16 -0.33
N ARG A 71 11.68 9.25 -0.51
CA ARG A 71 12.94 9.49 0.22
C ARG A 71 12.72 9.60 1.73
N VAL A 72 11.63 10.22 2.17
CA VAL A 72 11.28 10.28 3.61
C VAL A 72 11.00 8.89 4.16
N VAL A 73 10.23 8.06 3.45
CA VAL A 73 9.94 6.68 3.86
C VAL A 73 11.22 5.87 3.97
N GLN A 74 12.12 5.98 2.99
CA GLN A 74 13.43 5.31 3.00
C GLN A 74 14.33 5.78 4.16
N ALA A 75 14.39 7.09 4.41
CA ALA A 75 15.16 7.66 5.51
C ALA A 75 14.63 7.19 6.87
N ILE A 76 13.30 7.11 7.04
CA ILE A 76 12.68 6.58 8.27
C ILE A 76 13.04 5.10 8.43
N GLU A 77 12.95 4.30 7.37
CA GLU A 77 13.33 2.89 7.41
C GLU A 77 14.80 2.71 7.80
N ALA A 78 15.70 3.54 7.25
CA ALA A 78 17.12 3.54 7.62
C ALA A 78 17.32 3.86 9.11
N VAL A 79 16.64 4.88 9.64
CA VAL A 79 16.69 5.21 11.09
C VAL A 79 16.16 4.06 11.93
N VAL A 80 15.04 3.44 11.56
CA VAL A 80 14.44 2.33 12.31
C VAL A 80 15.29 1.06 12.26
N GLY A 81 16.10 0.92 11.21
CA GLY A 81 17.12 -0.13 11.09
C GLY A 81 18.29 0.01 12.08
N LEU A 82 18.54 1.20 12.63
CA LEU A 82 19.66 1.44 13.54
C LEU A 82 19.45 0.72 14.89
N PRO A 83 20.44 -0.05 15.38
CA PRO A 83 20.37 -0.68 16.69
C PRO A 83 20.12 0.32 17.83
N ALA A 84 20.81 1.46 17.81
CA ALA A 84 20.67 2.51 18.82
C ALA A 84 19.25 3.08 18.88
N TYR A 85 18.61 3.29 17.72
CA TYR A 85 17.21 3.73 17.67
C TYR A 85 16.30 2.69 18.28
N ARG A 86 16.42 1.43 17.84
CA ARG A 86 15.58 0.33 18.32
C ARG A 86 15.72 0.14 19.83
N GLU A 87 16.94 0.19 20.36
CA GLU A 87 17.20 0.11 21.80
C GLU A 87 16.53 1.27 22.55
N GLN A 88 16.77 2.51 22.12
CA GLN A 88 16.19 3.69 22.75
C GLN A 88 14.65 3.67 22.74
N VAL A 89 14.04 3.30 21.61
CA VAL A 89 12.57 3.26 21.47
C VAL A 89 11.97 2.14 22.31
N LEU A 90 12.55 0.94 22.23
CA LEU A 90 12.00 -0.25 22.87
C LEU A 90 12.22 -0.25 24.38
N ALA A 91 13.25 0.44 24.90
CA ALA A 91 13.45 0.60 26.34
C ALA A 91 12.23 1.24 27.05
N GLY A 92 11.52 2.15 26.37
CA GLY A 92 10.30 2.79 26.89
C GLY A 92 8.99 2.16 26.40
N ALA A 93 9.05 1.05 25.65
CA ALA A 93 7.88 0.40 25.08
C ALA A 93 7.28 -0.67 26.00
N PRO A 94 5.97 -0.99 25.88
CA PRO A 94 5.36 -2.11 26.57
C PRO A 94 6.11 -3.43 26.32
N ALA A 95 6.06 -4.37 27.28
CA ALA A 95 6.78 -5.65 27.20
C ALA A 95 6.50 -6.41 25.89
N ILE A 96 5.23 -6.46 25.48
CA ILE A 96 4.80 -7.12 24.24
C ILE A 96 5.46 -6.59 22.96
N ALA A 97 5.93 -5.33 22.96
CA ALA A 97 6.67 -4.75 21.84
C ALA A 97 8.17 -5.09 21.85
N ARG A 98 8.70 -5.54 23.00
CA ARG A 98 10.09 -5.97 23.17
C ARG A 98 10.25 -7.46 22.88
N ASP A 99 9.26 -8.25 23.25
CA ASP A 99 9.29 -9.71 23.15
C ASP A 99 9.13 -10.15 21.68
N GLY A 100 10.14 -10.89 21.18
CA GLY A 100 10.13 -11.75 20.00
C GLY A 100 9.47 -11.21 18.72
N ALA A 101 10.21 -10.50 17.87
CA ALA A 101 9.78 -10.35 16.48
C ALA A 101 10.19 -11.61 15.72
N GLY A 102 9.24 -12.49 15.40
CA GLY A 102 9.43 -13.60 14.47
C GLY A 102 9.68 -13.09 13.05
N GLY A 103 10.71 -12.27 12.85
CA GLY A 103 11.22 -11.77 11.57
C GLY A 103 10.33 -10.81 10.77
N ALA A 104 9.01 -10.83 10.98
CA ALA A 104 8.04 -9.94 10.32
C ALA A 104 8.42 -8.45 10.47
N GLN A 105 8.19 -7.66 9.42
CA GLN A 105 8.49 -6.23 9.36
C GLN A 105 7.25 -5.36 9.63
N GLY A 106 6.06 -5.87 9.33
CA GLY A 106 4.80 -5.14 9.37
C GLY A 106 4.31 -4.75 7.98
N VAL A 107 3.13 -5.27 7.60
CA VAL A 107 2.44 -4.90 6.35
C VAL A 107 1.67 -3.58 6.49
N PHE A 108 1.41 -2.94 5.35
CA PHE A 108 0.51 -1.79 5.23
C PHE A 108 0.83 -0.62 6.15
N PHE A 109 2.06 -0.10 6.04
CA PHE A 109 2.35 1.20 6.62
C PHE A 109 1.76 2.31 5.76
N GLY A 110 1.17 3.31 6.41
CA GLY A 110 0.60 4.49 5.77
C GLY A 110 1.28 5.74 6.29
N TYR A 111 2.07 6.38 5.44
CA TYR A 111 2.72 7.66 5.73
C TYR A 111 1.85 8.78 5.17
N ASP A 112 1.30 9.60 6.07
CA ASP A 112 0.37 10.67 5.73
C ASP A 112 1.11 12.00 5.67
N PHE A 113 0.94 12.71 4.56
CA PHE A 113 1.60 13.98 4.28
C PHE A 113 0.58 15.08 3.98
N HIS A 114 0.85 16.27 4.50
CA HIS A 114 0.28 17.49 3.94
C HIS A 114 1.20 18.03 2.84
N LEU A 115 0.59 18.60 1.80
CA LEU A 115 1.28 19.23 0.69
C LEU A 115 0.59 20.56 0.38
N ASP A 116 1.28 21.67 0.67
CA ASP A 116 0.84 23.02 0.31
C ASP A 116 1.95 23.66 -0.50
N GLN A 117 1.69 23.94 -1.78
CA GLN A 117 2.73 24.32 -2.74
C GLN A 117 3.82 23.26 -2.78
N ASP A 118 5.07 23.66 -2.58
CA ASP A 118 6.20 22.74 -2.48
C ASP A 118 6.50 22.27 -1.05
N ARG A 119 5.76 22.76 -0.05
CA ARG A 119 5.94 22.39 1.36
C ARG A 119 5.27 21.07 1.64
N LEU A 120 6.09 20.02 1.68
CA LEU A 120 5.72 18.68 2.10
C LEU A 120 5.96 18.53 3.61
N GLY A 121 5.01 17.93 4.32
CA GLY A 121 5.16 17.64 5.74
C GLY A 121 4.55 16.30 6.12
N LEU A 122 5.36 15.38 6.65
CA LEU A 122 4.90 14.13 7.23
C LEU A 122 4.14 14.41 8.54
N ILE A 123 2.84 14.15 8.55
CA ILE A 123 1.97 14.44 9.69
C ILE A 123 1.72 13.21 10.58
N GLU A 124 1.76 12.00 10.02
CA GLU A 124 1.45 10.77 10.74
C GLU A 124 2.04 9.55 10.03
N ILE A 125 2.42 8.54 10.81
CA ILE A 125 2.77 7.20 10.33
C ILE A 125 1.77 6.23 10.97
N ASN A 126 1.16 5.39 10.15
CA ASN A 126 0.15 4.41 10.57
C ASN A 126 0.70 3.02 10.29
N THR A 127 0.62 2.10 11.24
CA THR A 127 1.12 0.73 11.06
C THR A 127 0.06 -0.26 10.58
N ASN A 128 -1.22 0.12 10.50
CA ASN A 128 -2.34 -0.71 10.02
C ASN A 128 -3.20 0.05 9.00
N ALA A 129 -2.57 0.70 8.02
CA ALA A 129 -3.23 1.65 7.15
C ALA A 129 -4.29 0.99 6.25
N GLY A 130 -5.55 1.45 6.40
CA GLY A 130 -6.63 1.12 5.47
C GLY A 130 -6.63 1.95 4.19
N GLY A 131 -7.35 1.46 3.20
CA GLY A 131 -7.65 2.10 1.92
C GLY A 131 -6.87 1.57 0.71
N ALA A 132 -5.87 0.69 0.88
CA ALA A 132 -5.03 0.25 -0.23
C ALA A 132 -5.83 -0.45 -1.33
N MET A 133 -6.65 -1.45 -0.97
CA MET A 133 -7.49 -2.16 -1.95
C MET A 133 -8.62 -1.29 -2.50
N LEU A 134 -9.15 -0.38 -1.68
CA LEU A 134 -10.15 0.59 -2.14
C LEU A 134 -9.55 1.50 -3.23
N ASN A 135 -8.31 1.94 -3.07
CA ASN A 135 -7.61 2.74 -4.07
C ASN A 135 -7.28 1.94 -5.35
N ALA A 136 -6.97 0.64 -5.24
CA ALA A 136 -6.78 -0.22 -6.41
C ALA A 136 -8.08 -0.33 -7.24
N VAL A 137 -9.22 -0.58 -6.58
CA VAL A 137 -10.54 -0.62 -7.23
C VAL A 137 -10.89 0.74 -7.81
N LEU A 138 -10.67 1.82 -7.05
CA LEU A 138 -10.91 3.19 -7.51
C LEU A 138 -10.12 3.49 -8.79
N ALA A 139 -8.85 3.11 -8.85
CA ALA A 139 -7.98 3.31 -10.00
C ALA A 139 -8.49 2.58 -11.26
N ARG A 140 -9.07 1.37 -11.11
CA ARG A 140 -9.71 0.64 -12.23
C ARG A 140 -10.95 1.34 -12.78
N ALA A 141 -11.67 2.05 -11.92
CA ALA A 141 -12.90 2.75 -12.25
C ALA A 141 -12.67 4.16 -12.82
N GLN A 142 -11.42 4.64 -12.85
CA GLN A 142 -11.08 5.94 -13.42
C GLN A 142 -11.13 5.91 -14.95
N ARG A 143 -11.61 7.01 -15.52
CA ARG A 143 -11.57 7.30 -16.95
C ARG A 143 -10.84 8.60 -17.19
N SER A 144 -10.08 8.68 -18.28
CA SER A 144 -9.51 9.94 -18.74
C SER A 144 -10.65 10.85 -19.21
N CYS A 145 -10.86 11.97 -18.51
CA CYS A 145 -11.88 12.94 -18.88
C CYS A 145 -11.50 13.79 -20.11
N CYS A 146 -10.20 13.87 -20.42
CA CYS A 146 -9.66 14.53 -21.60
C CYS A 146 -8.26 13.97 -21.94
N GLN A 147 -7.77 14.26 -23.15
CA GLN A 147 -6.45 13.81 -23.63
C GLN A 147 -5.31 14.29 -22.72
N ALA A 148 -5.43 15.51 -22.17
CA ALA A 148 -4.39 16.11 -21.33
C ALA A 148 -4.13 15.35 -20.01
N VAL A 149 -5.11 14.60 -19.49
CA VAL A 149 -4.96 13.81 -18.26
C VAL A 149 -4.74 12.33 -18.53
N GLN A 150 -4.86 11.87 -19.78
CA GLN A 150 -4.77 10.44 -20.13
C GLN A 150 -3.45 9.82 -19.69
N ALA A 151 -2.34 10.56 -19.86
CA ALA A 151 -1.01 10.13 -19.45
C ALA A 151 -0.77 10.23 -17.93
N MET A 152 -1.75 10.71 -17.15
CA MET A 152 -1.65 10.85 -15.68
C MET A 152 -2.54 9.87 -14.91
N VAL A 153 -3.45 9.16 -15.60
CA VAL A 153 -4.30 8.16 -14.98
C VAL A 153 -3.47 6.90 -14.73
N PRO A 154 -3.57 6.27 -13.54
CA PRO A 154 -2.92 4.99 -13.32
C PRO A 154 -3.37 3.95 -14.34
N SER A 155 -2.41 3.29 -15.00
CA SER A 155 -2.71 2.27 -15.99
C SER A 155 -3.26 1.00 -15.32
N ARG A 156 -4.03 0.19 -16.07
CA ARG A 156 -4.49 -1.11 -15.58
C ARG A 156 -3.33 -2.02 -15.17
N GLY A 157 -2.23 -1.98 -15.92
CA GLY A 157 -1.01 -2.72 -15.60
C GLY A 157 -0.43 -2.29 -14.25
N ALA A 158 -0.35 -0.98 -13.98
CA ALA A 158 0.11 -0.46 -12.69
C ALA A 158 -0.75 -0.94 -11.51
N VAL A 159 -2.07 -1.02 -11.70
CA VAL A 159 -2.98 -1.56 -10.66
C VAL A 159 -2.73 -3.06 -10.44
N THR A 160 -2.58 -3.85 -11.51
CA THR A 160 -2.25 -5.28 -11.39
C THR A 160 -0.92 -5.49 -10.68
N THR A 161 0.11 -4.72 -11.02
CA THR A 161 1.41 -4.76 -10.32
C THR A 161 1.26 -4.37 -8.86
N PHE A 162 0.43 -3.38 -8.54
CA PHE A 162 0.18 -2.99 -7.16
C PHE A 162 -0.47 -4.13 -6.37
N GLU A 163 -1.53 -4.75 -6.88
CA GLU A 163 -2.17 -5.90 -6.22
C GLU A 163 -1.23 -7.09 -6.01
N GLN A 164 -0.36 -7.38 -7.00
CA GLN A 164 0.66 -8.41 -6.85
C GLN A 164 1.62 -8.07 -5.70
N ARG A 165 2.09 -6.82 -5.62
CA ARG A 165 2.91 -6.34 -4.49
C ARG A 165 2.19 -6.44 -3.15
N LEU A 166 0.85 -6.32 -3.14
CA LEU A 166 0.06 -6.51 -1.93
C LEU A 166 0.08 -7.95 -1.44
N VAL A 167 0.08 -8.94 -2.32
CA VAL A 167 0.18 -10.36 -1.93
C VAL A 167 1.62 -10.72 -1.56
N ASP A 168 2.59 -10.21 -2.33
CA ASP A 168 4.01 -10.50 -2.14
C ASP A 168 4.52 -10.02 -0.78
N MET A 169 3.99 -8.93 -0.23
CA MET A 169 4.38 -8.49 1.11
C MET A 169 4.01 -9.52 2.18
N PHE A 170 2.84 -10.16 2.14
CA PHE A 170 2.47 -11.21 3.11
C PHE A 170 3.32 -12.47 2.92
N ARG A 171 3.59 -12.85 1.67
CA ARG A 171 4.52 -13.96 1.37
C ARG A 171 5.92 -13.66 1.89
N ARG A 172 6.36 -12.39 1.87
CA ARG A 172 7.64 -11.97 2.45
C ARG A 172 7.61 -12.03 3.97
N GLU A 173 6.58 -11.52 4.64
CA GLU A 173 6.44 -11.64 6.11
C GLU A 173 6.55 -13.08 6.58
N TRP A 174 5.83 -13.99 5.89
CA TRP A 174 5.87 -15.42 6.17
C TRP A 174 7.28 -16.02 6.06
N ARG A 175 8.02 -15.67 5.00
CA ARG A 175 9.41 -16.12 4.81
C ARG A 175 10.37 -15.50 5.84
N LEU A 176 10.20 -14.22 6.13
CA LEU A 176 11.03 -13.53 7.12
C LEU A 176 10.87 -14.12 8.52
N ALA A 177 9.68 -14.66 8.82
CA ALA A 177 9.43 -15.45 10.02
C ALA A 177 10.13 -16.82 10.06
N GLY A 178 10.92 -17.16 9.04
CA GLY A 178 11.74 -18.37 9.00
C GLY A 178 11.02 -19.60 8.45
N HIS A 179 9.83 -19.44 7.89
CA HIS A 179 9.08 -20.55 7.32
C HIS A 179 9.53 -20.87 5.89
N SER A 180 9.80 -22.15 5.63
CA SER A 180 10.24 -22.67 4.32
C SER A 180 9.10 -23.17 3.44
N ARG A 181 7.97 -23.59 4.04
CA ARG A 181 6.79 -23.98 3.26
C ARG A 181 6.07 -22.76 2.69
N PRO A 182 5.30 -22.89 1.59
CA PRO A 182 4.43 -21.83 1.12
C PRO A 182 3.42 -21.37 2.17
N LEU A 183 3.10 -20.07 2.12
CA LEU A 183 1.99 -19.48 2.86
C LEU A 183 0.68 -20.09 2.34
N ALA A 184 -0.17 -20.60 3.23
CA ALA A 184 -1.42 -21.25 2.86
C ALA A 184 -2.66 -20.47 3.32
N SER A 185 -2.62 -19.88 4.52
CA SER A 185 -3.81 -19.27 5.13
C SER A 185 -3.58 -17.90 5.77
N ILE A 186 -4.53 -16.99 5.59
CA ILE A 186 -4.52 -15.65 6.16
C ILE A 186 -5.85 -15.38 6.88
N ALA A 187 -5.78 -14.96 8.15
CA ALA A 187 -6.93 -14.39 8.85
C ALA A 187 -6.82 -12.85 8.87
N ILE A 188 -7.84 -12.17 8.35
CA ILE A 188 -8.02 -10.72 8.46
C ILE A 188 -8.83 -10.48 9.73
N VAL A 189 -8.19 -9.92 10.75
CA VAL A 189 -8.76 -9.88 12.11
C VAL A 189 -9.03 -8.45 12.56
N ASP A 190 -10.28 -8.14 12.87
CA ASP A 190 -10.71 -6.88 13.49
C ASP A 190 -11.84 -7.16 14.49
N GLU A 191 -12.08 -6.25 15.44
CA GLU A 191 -13.19 -6.38 16.38
C GLU A 191 -14.52 -6.14 15.66
N ALA A 192 -15.48 -7.06 15.79
CA ALA A 192 -16.77 -7.05 15.10
C ALA A 192 -16.62 -6.61 13.63
N PRO A 193 -15.88 -7.34 12.79
CA PRO A 193 -15.36 -6.83 11.51
C PRO A 193 -16.48 -6.35 10.59
N GLN A 194 -17.63 -7.00 10.62
CA GLN A 194 -18.83 -6.62 9.87
C GLN A 194 -19.37 -5.24 10.26
N GLN A 195 -19.12 -4.75 11.48
CA GLN A 195 -19.54 -3.43 11.94
C GLN A 195 -18.54 -2.32 11.58
N GLN A 196 -17.32 -2.68 11.17
CA GLN A 196 -16.28 -1.73 10.83
C GLN A 196 -16.60 -0.94 9.57
N TYR A 197 -16.22 0.34 9.55
CA TYR A 197 -16.42 1.22 8.40
C TYR A 197 -15.68 0.70 7.15
N LEU A 198 -14.51 0.08 7.33
CA LEU A 198 -13.70 -0.49 6.25
C LEU A 198 -13.99 -1.98 6.00
N TYR A 199 -15.11 -2.53 6.48
CA TYR A 199 -15.49 -3.91 6.16
C TYR A 199 -15.46 -4.25 4.65
N PRO A 200 -15.90 -3.34 3.73
CA PRO A 200 -15.73 -3.58 2.29
C PRO A 200 -14.29 -3.87 1.86
N GLU A 201 -13.29 -3.23 2.50
CA GLU A 201 -11.88 -3.49 2.21
C GLU A 201 -11.44 -4.88 2.68
N PHE A 202 -11.98 -5.39 3.79
CA PHE A 202 -11.65 -6.75 4.27
C PHE A 202 -12.13 -7.80 3.29
N LEU A 203 -13.32 -7.59 2.69
CA LEU A 203 -13.85 -8.45 1.64
C LEU A 203 -12.97 -8.41 0.38
N LEU A 204 -12.51 -7.23 -0.04
CA LEU A 204 -11.59 -7.09 -1.17
C LEU A 204 -10.25 -7.83 -0.93
N PHE A 205 -9.69 -7.71 0.27
CA PHE A 205 -8.48 -8.46 0.62
C PHE A 205 -8.71 -9.97 0.63
N ARG A 206 -9.85 -10.44 1.15
CA ARG A 206 -10.20 -11.86 1.11
C ARG A 206 -10.18 -12.39 -0.32
N GLN A 207 -10.84 -11.68 -1.24
CA GLN A 207 -10.89 -12.05 -2.66
C GLN A 207 -9.51 -11.99 -3.33
N LEU A 208 -8.72 -10.96 -3.02
CA LEU A 208 -7.32 -10.87 -3.47
C LEU A 208 -6.53 -12.12 -3.06
N PHE A 209 -6.60 -12.52 -1.80
CA PHE A 209 -5.86 -13.69 -1.34
C PHE A 209 -6.39 -15.00 -1.97
N GLU A 210 -7.71 -15.16 -2.06
CA GLU A 210 -8.35 -16.34 -2.68
C GLU A 210 -7.94 -16.51 -4.15
N ARG A 211 -7.91 -15.44 -4.96
CA ARG A 211 -7.45 -15.50 -6.36
C ARG A 211 -5.97 -15.84 -6.51
N HIS A 212 -5.17 -15.63 -5.46
CA HIS A 212 -3.75 -15.99 -5.41
C HIS A 212 -3.50 -17.33 -4.69
N GLY A 213 -4.56 -18.15 -4.54
CA GLY A 213 -4.47 -19.53 -4.03
C GLY A 213 -4.34 -19.62 -2.51
N LEU A 214 -4.63 -18.55 -1.77
CA LEU A 214 -4.55 -18.52 -0.31
C LEU A 214 -5.94 -18.67 0.29
N GLN A 215 -6.05 -19.47 1.36
CA GLN A 215 -7.28 -19.53 2.15
C GLN A 215 -7.38 -18.26 3.01
N ALA A 216 -8.42 -17.45 2.81
CA ALA A 216 -8.58 -16.19 3.53
C ALA A 216 -9.92 -16.10 4.25
N ILE A 217 -9.88 -15.63 5.50
CA ILE A 217 -11.09 -15.43 6.33
C ILE A 217 -11.08 -14.03 6.95
N VAL A 218 -12.28 -13.48 7.20
CA VAL A 218 -12.46 -12.22 7.95
C VAL A 218 -13.17 -12.58 9.24
N VAL A 219 -12.53 -12.34 10.38
CA VAL A 219 -13.01 -12.86 11.68
C VAL A 219 -12.77 -11.89 12.83
N ASP A 220 -13.61 -12.00 13.86
CA ASP A 220 -13.39 -11.39 15.16
C ASP A 220 -12.35 -12.19 15.96
N PRO A 221 -11.53 -11.56 16.82
CA PRO A 221 -10.61 -12.27 17.71
C PRO A 221 -11.28 -13.41 18.51
N SER A 222 -12.53 -13.25 18.94
CA SER A 222 -13.26 -14.27 19.72
C SER A 222 -13.58 -15.55 18.94
N GLU A 223 -13.46 -15.54 17.61
CA GLU A 223 -13.65 -16.71 16.75
C GLU A 223 -12.37 -17.55 16.60
N LEU A 224 -11.25 -17.08 17.18
CA LEU A 224 -9.95 -17.73 17.09
C LEU A 224 -9.59 -18.48 18.37
N ALA A 225 -8.83 -19.56 18.21
CA ALA A 225 -8.30 -20.33 19.33
C ALA A 225 -6.85 -20.78 19.07
N CYS A 226 -5.99 -20.61 20.07
CA CYS A 226 -4.66 -21.21 20.06
C CYS A 226 -4.75 -22.66 20.57
N ARG A 227 -4.34 -23.62 19.75
CA ARG A 227 -4.33 -25.06 20.08
C ARG A 227 -3.03 -25.67 19.55
N HIS A 228 -2.34 -26.42 20.40
CA HIS A 228 -1.09 -27.12 20.05
C HIS A 228 -0.02 -26.19 19.42
N GLY A 229 0.16 -24.99 19.96
CA GLY A 229 1.15 -24.02 19.47
C GLY A 229 0.81 -23.41 18.11
N ARG A 230 -0.44 -23.51 17.65
CA ARG A 230 -0.92 -22.89 16.40
C ARG A 230 -2.20 -22.13 16.63
N LEU A 231 -2.43 -21.08 15.84
CA LEU A 231 -3.69 -20.35 15.80
C LEU A 231 -4.69 -21.03 14.85
N TRP A 232 -5.96 -21.10 15.23
CA TRP A 232 -7.01 -21.77 14.47
C TRP A 232 -8.30 -20.96 14.40
N HIS A 233 -9.03 -21.12 13.31
CA HIS A 233 -10.44 -20.76 13.17
C HIS A 233 -11.22 -22.01 12.75
N GLY A 234 -12.06 -22.57 13.64
CA GLY A 234 -12.66 -23.89 13.41
C GLY A 234 -11.57 -24.94 13.16
N GLU A 235 -11.57 -25.58 12.01
CA GLU A 235 -10.55 -26.56 11.60
C GLU A 235 -9.41 -25.96 10.74
N LEU A 236 -9.48 -24.67 10.42
CA LEU A 236 -8.47 -23.99 9.59
C LEU A 236 -7.32 -23.51 10.48
N ALA A 237 -6.12 -24.05 10.28
CA ALA A 237 -4.90 -23.50 10.86
C ALA A 237 -4.53 -22.19 10.17
N ILE A 238 -4.22 -21.15 10.94
CA ILE A 238 -3.89 -19.82 10.45
C ILE A 238 -2.38 -19.62 10.44
N ASP A 239 -1.82 -19.27 9.29
CA ASP A 239 -0.39 -19.00 9.13
C ASP A 239 -0.06 -17.55 9.44
N VAL A 240 -0.83 -16.63 8.84
CA VAL A 240 -0.65 -15.19 9.00
C VAL A 240 -1.94 -14.55 9.52
N VAL A 241 -1.82 -13.70 10.53
CA VAL A 241 -2.87 -12.78 10.96
C VAL A 241 -2.58 -11.42 10.33
N TYR A 242 -3.41 -11.00 9.38
CA TYR A 242 -3.48 -9.61 8.95
C TYR A 242 -4.25 -8.81 10.02
N ASN A 243 -3.48 -8.20 10.91
CA ASN A 243 -4.00 -7.51 12.07
C ASN A 243 -4.62 -6.15 11.70
N ARG A 244 -5.94 -6.04 11.89
CA ARG A 244 -6.69 -4.80 11.67
C ARG A 244 -7.26 -4.19 12.96
N VAL A 245 -7.12 -4.87 14.10
CA VAL A 245 -7.51 -4.32 15.41
C VAL A 245 -6.75 -3.01 15.70
N THR A 246 -7.39 -2.12 16.44
CA THR A 246 -6.79 -0.82 16.82
C THR A 246 -6.19 -0.82 18.23
N ASP A 247 -6.32 -1.94 18.94
CA ASP A 247 -5.57 -2.27 20.15
C ASP A 247 -4.14 -2.70 19.78
N PHE A 248 -3.31 -1.71 19.42
CA PHE A 248 -1.98 -1.94 18.84
C PHE A 248 -1.02 -2.74 19.73
N TYR A 249 -1.24 -2.75 21.04
CA TYR A 249 -0.43 -3.52 22.00
C TYR A 249 -1.16 -4.76 22.53
N LEU A 250 -2.36 -5.07 22.03
CA LEU A 250 -3.13 -6.26 22.40
C LEU A 250 -3.32 -6.35 23.93
N ASP A 251 -3.69 -5.23 24.53
CA ASP A 251 -3.85 -5.10 25.98
C ASP A 251 -5.31 -5.31 26.42
N LEU A 252 -6.27 -5.21 25.50
CA LEU A 252 -7.68 -5.48 25.79
C LEU A 252 -7.95 -6.99 25.91
N PRO A 253 -8.81 -7.42 26.85
CA PRO A 253 -9.16 -8.83 27.00
C PRO A 253 -9.71 -9.49 25.74
N ALA A 254 -10.44 -8.73 24.91
CA ALA A 254 -10.96 -9.21 23.63
C ALA A 254 -9.85 -9.70 22.69
N ASN A 255 -8.64 -9.16 22.80
CA ASN A 255 -7.49 -9.47 21.95
C ASN A 255 -6.51 -10.45 22.61
N ALA A 256 -6.89 -11.09 23.72
CA ALA A 256 -6.01 -11.99 24.47
C ALA A 256 -5.50 -13.18 23.62
N VAL A 257 -6.31 -13.70 22.69
CA VAL A 257 -5.88 -14.77 21.78
C VAL A 257 -4.80 -14.29 20.81
N LEU A 258 -4.92 -13.07 20.28
CA LEU A 258 -3.90 -12.48 19.42
C LEU A 258 -2.62 -12.19 20.20
N ARG A 259 -2.75 -11.71 21.45
CA ARG A 259 -1.62 -11.53 22.35
C ARG A 259 -0.88 -12.83 22.57
N HIS A 260 -1.61 -13.91 22.86
CA HIS A 260 -1.01 -15.23 23.06
C HIS A 260 -0.39 -15.76 21.76
N ALA A 261 -1.05 -15.61 20.61
CA ALA A 261 -0.50 -16.01 19.32
C ALA A 261 0.81 -15.27 18.98
N TRP A 262 0.89 -13.98 19.31
CA TRP A 262 2.11 -13.18 19.15
C TRP A 262 3.23 -13.66 20.08
N LEU A 263 2.96 -13.84 21.38
CA LEU A 263 3.98 -14.22 22.35
C LEU A 263 4.53 -15.64 22.09
N GLU A 264 3.66 -16.58 21.74
CA GLU A 264 4.03 -17.97 21.48
C GLU A 264 4.43 -18.24 20.01
N GLN A 265 4.40 -17.21 19.15
CA GLN A 265 4.63 -17.35 17.71
C GLN A 265 3.71 -18.40 17.05
N ALA A 266 2.46 -18.50 17.51
CA ALA A 266 1.49 -19.48 17.03
C ALA A 266 0.94 -19.16 15.62
N ALA A 267 1.14 -17.93 15.17
CA ALA A 267 0.95 -17.45 13.79
C ALA A 267 1.79 -16.18 13.60
N VAL A 268 2.11 -15.85 12.35
CA VAL A 268 2.77 -14.58 12.01
C VAL A 268 1.76 -13.45 12.14
N LEU A 269 1.92 -12.58 13.13
CA LEU A 269 1.08 -11.40 13.30
C LEU A 269 1.68 -10.21 12.53
N THR A 270 0.92 -9.61 11.62
CA THR A 270 1.40 -8.45 10.86
C THR A 270 0.25 -7.50 10.51
N PRO A 271 0.37 -6.18 10.76
CA PRO A 271 1.39 -5.53 11.60
C PRO A 271 1.32 -5.99 13.07
N HIS A 272 2.43 -5.84 13.79
CA HIS A 272 2.59 -6.32 15.18
C HIS A 272 2.92 -5.18 16.17
N PRO A 273 2.78 -5.41 17.49
CA PRO A 273 3.02 -4.38 18.52
C PRO A 273 4.38 -3.68 18.44
N ARG A 274 5.43 -4.44 18.10
CA ARG A 274 6.78 -3.87 17.91
C ARG A 274 6.85 -2.85 16.76
N ALA A 275 6.20 -3.13 15.63
CA ALA A 275 6.13 -2.19 14.51
C ALA A 275 5.42 -0.90 14.96
N HIS A 276 4.32 -1.02 15.71
CA HIS A 276 3.63 0.16 16.24
C HIS A 276 4.54 1.03 17.12
N ALA A 277 5.28 0.43 18.05
CA ALA A 277 6.22 1.15 18.91
C ALA A 277 7.34 1.85 18.12
N LEU A 278 7.86 1.20 17.08
CA LEU A 278 8.99 1.69 16.29
C LEU A 278 8.59 2.80 15.30
N TYR A 279 7.36 2.78 14.78
CA TYR A 279 6.95 3.68 13.68
C TYR A 279 5.81 4.63 14.05
N ALA A 280 4.71 4.13 14.60
CA ALA A 280 3.44 4.87 14.67
C ALA A 280 3.22 5.70 15.95
N ASP A 281 3.95 5.42 17.03
CA ASP A 281 3.91 6.27 18.21
C ASP A 281 4.34 7.70 17.85
N LYS A 282 3.49 8.70 18.08
CA LYS A 282 3.74 10.06 17.56
C LYS A 282 4.95 10.74 18.18
N ARG A 283 5.49 10.22 19.28
CA ARG A 283 6.77 10.66 19.85
C ARG A 283 7.94 10.38 18.91
N ARG A 284 7.81 9.42 17.98
CA ARG A 284 8.83 9.15 16.95
C ARG A 284 9.04 10.35 16.03
N LEU A 285 7.98 11.09 15.69
CA LEU A 285 8.08 12.33 14.90
C LEU A 285 8.93 13.41 15.62
N ALA A 286 8.95 13.43 16.95
CA ALA A 286 9.82 14.34 17.71
C ALA A 286 11.31 13.98 17.56
N LEU A 287 11.62 12.70 17.46
CA LEU A 287 12.97 12.21 17.18
C LEU A 287 13.36 12.47 15.72
N PHE A 288 12.48 12.15 14.77
CA PHE A 288 12.73 12.37 13.33
C PHE A 288 12.85 13.85 12.92
N SER A 289 12.44 14.80 13.77
CA SER A 289 12.56 16.24 13.53
C SER A 289 13.60 16.95 14.40
N ASN A 290 14.50 16.19 15.03
CA ASN A 290 15.53 16.71 15.92
C ASN A 290 16.95 16.33 15.43
N ASP A 291 17.66 17.31 14.87
CA ASP A 291 19.02 17.13 14.32
C ASP A 291 19.99 16.54 15.35
N GLY A 292 19.97 17.03 16.58
CA GLY A 292 20.85 16.54 17.65
C GLY A 292 20.55 15.09 18.03
N ALA A 293 19.27 14.73 18.12
CA ALA A 293 18.87 13.35 18.40
C ALA A 293 19.26 12.41 17.26
N LEU A 294 19.05 12.81 16.00
CA LEU A 294 19.43 12.02 14.82
C LEU A 294 20.96 11.83 14.75
N ARG A 295 21.75 12.86 15.04
CA ARG A 295 23.22 12.74 15.12
C ARG A 295 23.67 11.79 16.22
N ALA A 296 23.07 11.90 17.41
CA ALA A 296 23.38 11.02 18.54
C ALA A 296 23.07 9.54 18.24
N LEU A 297 22.08 9.29 17.40
CA LEU A 297 21.73 7.94 16.93
C LEU A 297 22.64 7.41 15.81
N GLY A 298 23.52 8.24 15.24
CA GLY A 298 24.38 7.87 14.12
C GLY A 298 23.67 7.88 12.76
N VAL A 299 22.60 8.65 12.62
CA VAL A 299 21.87 8.78 11.34
C VAL A 299 22.73 9.51 10.31
N ALA A 300 22.82 8.94 9.10
CA ALA A 300 23.57 9.50 8.00
C ALA A 300 23.14 10.93 7.65
N ASP A 301 24.08 11.74 7.15
CA ASP A 301 23.85 13.15 6.86
C ASP A 301 22.72 13.36 5.83
N ASP A 302 22.68 12.55 4.77
CA ASP A 302 21.67 12.64 3.72
C ASP A 302 20.26 12.32 4.27
N ASP A 303 20.11 11.23 5.02
CA ASP A 303 18.83 10.86 5.63
C ASP A 303 18.37 11.93 6.63
N ARG A 304 19.28 12.45 7.43
CA ARG A 304 18.99 13.51 8.39
C ARG A 304 18.50 14.78 7.69
N GLN A 305 19.13 15.20 6.59
CA GLN A 305 18.68 16.36 5.82
C GLN A 305 17.28 16.14 5.24
N VAL A 306 17.01 14.95 4.69
CA VAL A 306 15.68 14.59 4.16
C VAL A 306 14.62 14.67 5.26
N LEU A 307 14.89 14.10 6.44
CA LEU A 307 13.96 14.12 7.56
C LEU A 307 13.72 15.53 8.09
N LEU A 308 14.76 16.33 8.31
CA LEU A 308 14.63 17.70 8.84
C LEU A 308 13.90 18.63 7.87
N ALA A 309 13.98 18.39 6.56
CA ALA A 309 13.28 19.18 5.56
C ALA A 309 11.78 18.83 5.44
N ASN A 310 11.38 17.60 5.80
CA ASN A 310 10.03 17.09 5.49
C ASN A 310 9.26 16.54 6.71
N VAL A 311 9.89 16.40 7.88
CA VAL A 311 9.23 16.07 9.14
C VAL A 311 9.09 17.35 9.95
N PRO A 312 7.88 17.90 10.12
CA PRO A 312 7.68 19.14 10.85
C PRO A 312 8.15 19.01 12.29
N ARG A 313 8.74 20.08 12.82
CA ARG A 313 9.26 20.12 14.20
C ARG A 313 8.19 19.63 15.16
N THR A 314 8.50 18.53 15.84
CA THR A 314 7.61 17.90 16.81
C THR A 314 8.30 17.84 18.15
N GLU A 315 7.54 18.12 19.21
CA GLU A 315 8.02 18.13 20.58
C GLU A 315 7.05 17.34 21.45
N VAL A 316 7.57 16.57 22.42
CA VAL A 316 6.72 15.96 23.44
C VAL A 316 6.24 17.07 24.37
N VAL A 317 4.95 17.09 24.68
CA VAL A 317 4.40 18.08 25.62
C VAL A 317 4.76 17.66 27.04
N ASP A 318 5.36 18.56 27.78
CA ASP A 318 5.68 18.42 29.20
C ASP A 318 5.47 19.75 29.95
N GLU A 319 5.52 19.68 31.28
CA GLU A 319 5.35 20.84 32.15
C GLU A 319 6.42 21.91 31.94
N ALA A 320 7.67 21.50 31.73
CA ALA A 320 8.81 22.39 31.58
C ALA A 320 8.69 23.33 30.38
N HIS A 321 8.05 22.88 29.30
CA HIS A 321 7.87 23.66 28.08
C HIS A 321 6.45 24.24 27.92
N GLY A 322 5.56 24.04 28.90
CA GLY A 322 4.13 24.37 28.81
C GLY A 322 3.83 25.82 28.42
N ASP A 323 4.42 26.80 29.11
CA ASP A 323 4.17 28.22 28.83
C ASP A 323 4.61 28.63 27.42
N ARG A 324 5.77 28.13 26.96
CA ARG A 324 6.28 28.36 25.60
C ARG A 324 5.34 27.76 24.56
N LEU A 325 4.93 26.50 24.74
CA LEU A 325 4.03 25.81 23.82
C LEU A 325 2.66 26.48 23.77
N TRP A 326 2.13 26.94 24.91
CA TRP A 326 0.89 27.71 24.94
C TRP A 326 1.02 29.04 24.21
N ALA A 327 2.12 29.77 24.38
CA ALA A 327 2.37 31.02 23.66
C ALA A 327 2.45 30.79 22.13
N ALA A 328 3.13 29.73 21.71
CA ALA A 328 3.31 29.37 20.29
C ALA A 328 2.11 28.62 19.66
N ARG A 329 1.08 28.26 20.45
CA ARG A 329 0.02 27.30 20.07
C ARG A 329 -0.64 27.55 18.72
N ARG A 330 -0.79 28.81 18.28
CA ARG A 330 -1.45 29.14 17.00
C ARG A 330 -0.77 28.49 15.79
N ASN A 331 0.52 28.19 15.90
CA ASN A 331 1.32 27.55 14.86
C ASN A 331 1.57 26.06 15.13
N LEU A 332 0.85 25.48 16.11
CA LEU A 332 1.04 24.11 16.55
C LEU A 332 -0.24 23.30 16.40
N PHE A 333 -0.05 22.00 16.24
CA PHE A 333 -1.09 20.98 16.24
C PHE A 333 -0.78 19.96 17.31
N PHE A 334 -1.74 19.71 18.20
CA PHE A 334 -1.56 18.85 19.37
C PHE A 334 -2.24 17.50 19.14
N LYS A 335 -1.50 16.41 19.36
CA LYS A 335 -1.97 15.03 19.11
C LYS A 335 -1.64 14.14 20.31
N PRO A 336 -2.53 13.24 20.74
CA PRO A 336 -2.19 12.21 21.72
C PRO A 336 -1.02 11.36 21.21
N ALA A 337 -0.06 11.01 22.07
CA ALA A 337 1.14 10.26 21.70
C ALA A 337 0.80 8.86 21.15
N ALA A 338 -0.17 8.20 21.77
CA ALA A 338 -0.74 6.92 21.35
C ALA A 338 -2.25 7.07 21.17
N GLY A 339 -2.81 6.46 20.13
CA GLY A 339 -4.25 6.48 19.86
C GLY A 339 -4.60 6.41 18.38
N PHE A 340 -5.82 5.92 18.10
CA PHE A 340 -6.37 5.76 16.76
C PHE A 340 -7.45 6.81 16.44
N GLY A 341 -7.55 7.19 15.16
CA GLY A 341 -8.74 7.85 14.61
C GLY A 341 -8.91 9.35 14.87
N SER A 342 -7.82 10.13 14.92
CA SER A 342 -7.82 11.60 15.15
C SER A 342 -8.63 12.07 16.39
N ARG A 343 -8.94 11.17 17.33
CA ARG A 343 -9.66 11.51 18.56
C ARG A 343 -8.76 12.40 19.42
N ALA A 344 -9.31 13.48 19.95
CA ALA A 344 -8.60 14.45 20.78
C ALA A 344 -7.37 15.10 20.10
N ALA A 345 -7.39 15.23 18.78
CA ALA A 345 -6.44 16.04 18.03
C ALA A 345 -6.92 17.50 17.96
N TYR A 346 -6.03 18.46 18.21
CA TYR A 346 -6.42 19.87 18.32
C TYR A 346 -5.50 20.79 17.51
N ARG A 347 -6.11 21.63 16.67
CA ARG A 347 -5.43 22.83 16.18
C ARG A 347 -5.24 23.83 17.31
N GLY A 348 -4.01 24.30 17.52
CA GLY A 348 -3.70 25.14 18.66
C GLY A 348 -4.31 26.55 18.61
N ASP A 349 -4.68 27.06 17.43
CA ASP A 349 -5.44 28.31 17.30
C ASP A 349 -6.89 28.20 17.82
N LYS A 350 -7.41 26.97 17.95
CA LYS A 350 -8.75 26.68 18.48
C LYS A 350 -8.74 26.10 19.90
N LEU A 351 -7.58 26.09 20.58
CA LEU A 351 -7.48 25.55 21.93
C LEU A 351 -8.10 26.46 22.98
N THR A 352 -8.88 25.85 23.88
CA THR A 352 -9.34 26.48 25.12
C THR A 352 -8.37 26.18 26.26
N ARG A 353 -8.43 26.98 27.33
CA ARG A 353 -7.63 26.73 28.55
C ARG A 353 -7.95 25.39 29.22
N ARG A 354 -9.20 24.94 29.17
CA ARG A 354 -9.60 23.64 29.72
C ARG A 354 -8.90 22.50 28.98
N VAL A 355 -9.01 22.47 27.65
CA VAL A 355 -8.37 21.45 26.82
C VAL A 355 -6.85 21.51 26.96
N TRP A 356 -6.28 22.70 27.16
CA TRP A 356 -4.85 22.83 27.44
C TRP A 356 -4.42 22.09 28.71
N LEU A 357 -5.18 22.21 29.81
CA LEU A 357 -4.87 21.48 31.04
C LEU A 357 -4.95 19.96 30.84
N GLU A 358 -5.91 19.49 30.05
CA GLU A 358 -6.02 18.08 29.65
C GLU A 358 -4.82 17.61 28.80
N ILE A 359 -4.32 18.47 27.90
CA ILE A 359 -3.12 18.20 27.11
C ILE A 359 -1.88 18.11 27.99
N MET A 360 -1.75 19.00 28.99
CA MET A 360 -0.59 19.06 29.89
C MET A 360 -0.49 17.85 30.83
N THR A 361 -1.62 17.27 31.23
CA THR A 361 -1.65 16.06 32.07
C THR A 361 -1.67 14.77 31.26
N GLY A 362 -1.92 14.85 29.96
CA GLY A 362 -1.95 13.71 29.05
C GLY A 362 -0.63 13.49 28.30
N ALA A 363 -0.47 12.30 27.72
CA ALA A 363 0.63 12.03 26.80
C ALA A 363 0.33 12.65 25.44
N TYR A 364 0.85 13.85 25.17
CA TYR A 364 0.67 14.57 23.90
C TYR A 364 2.00 14.91 23.24
N VAL A 365 1.94 15.14 21.92
CA VAL A 365 2.98 15.82 21.15
C VAL A 365 2.41 17.10 20.55
N ALA A 366 3.27 18.12 20.42
CA ALA A 366 3.01 19.34 19.69
C ALA A 366 3.85 19.35 18.41
N GLN A 367 3.18 19.35 17.26
CA GLN A 367 3.82 19.38 15.95
C GLN A 367 3.59 20.75 15.29
N ALA A 368 4.62 21.29 14.63
CA ALA A 368 4.50 22.48 13.80
C ALA A 368 3.41 22.29 12.74
N LEU A 369 2.52 23.27 12.61
CA LEU A 369 1.40 23.20 11.70
C LEU A 369 1.89 23.25 10.25
N VAL A 370 1.53 22.23 9.46
CA VAL A 370 1.67 22.23 8.00
C VAL A 370 0.27 22.38 7.39
N PRO A 371 0.02 23.38 6.53
CA PRO A 371 -1.25 23.51 5.83
C PRO A 371 -1.51 22.28 4.95
N PRO A 372 -2.73 21.73 4.93
CA PRO A 372 -3.10 20.69 3.98
C PRO A 372 -3.18 21.27 2.56
N GLY A 373 -3.13 20.40 1.56
CA GLY A 373 -3.39 20.79 0.18
C GLY A 373 -4.87 21.09 -0.03
N GLU A 374 -5.17 21.84 -1.08
CA GLU A 374 -6.55 22.19 -1.44
C GLU A 374 -6.94 21.65 -2.82
N ARG A 375 -8.15 21.09 -2.90
CA ARG A 375 -8.81 20.63 -4.12
C ARG A 375 -10.16 21.31 -4.25
N VAL A 376 -10.33 22.14 -5.27
CA VAL A 376 -11.63 22.76 -5.54
C VAL A 376 -12.50 21.77 -6.31
N ILE A 377 -13.70 21.54 -5.80
CA ILE A 377 -14.72 20.72 -6.43
C ILE A 377 -15.94 21.57 -6.78
N ALA A 378 -16.64 21.19 -7.85
CA ALA A 378 -17.95 21.73 -8.16
C ALA A 378 -19.02 20.88 -7.47
N ASN A 379 -19.91 21.52 -6.72
CA ASN A 379 -21.09 20.90 -6.11
C ASN A 379 -22.37 21.62 -6.60
N LYS A 380 -23.55 21.19 -6.14
CA LYS A 380 -24.84 21.79 -6.53
C LYS A 380 -25.01 23.25 -6.08
N GLU A 381 -24.25 23.68 -5.07
CA GLU A 381 -24.33 25.00 -4.43
C GLU A 381 -23.23 25.96 -4.92
N GLY A 382 -22.29 25.49 -5.75
CA GLY A 382 -21.20 26.28 -6.32
C GLY A 382 -19.84 25.57 -6.25
N LEU A 383 -18.77 26.36 -6.26
CA LEU A 383 -17.40 25.87 -6.07
C LEU A 383 -17.09 25.77 -4.58
N GLN A 384 -16.50 24.65 -4.17
CA GLN A 384 -16.09 24.40 -2.78
C GLN A 384 -14.63 23.98 -2.73
N SER A 385 -13.82 24.66 -1.91
CA SER A 385 -12.44 24.22 -1.63
C SER A 385 -12.47 23.12 -0.56
N MET A 386 -11.96 21.94 -0.91
CA MET A 386 -11.78 20.78 -0.05
C MET A 386 -10.32 20.65 0.34
N LYS A 387 -10.05 20.08 1.52
CA LYS A 387 -8.68 19.75 1.92
C LYS A 387 -8.32 18.37 1.39
N PHE A 388 -7.03 18.16 1.14
CA PHE A 388 -6.51 16.82 0.97
C PHE A 388 -5.18 16.63 1.71
N ASP A 389 -4.95 15.37 2.05
CA ASP A 389 -3.65 14.85 2.43
C ASP A 389 -3.25 13.73 1.45
N LEU A 390 -1.98 13.34 1.45
CA LEU A 390 -1.44 12.25 0.64
C LEU A 390 -1.00 11.11 1.55
N ARG A 391 -1.51 9.91 1.31
CA ARG A 391 -1.08 8.68 1.97
C ARG A 391 -0.19 7.87 1.04
N ALA A 392 1.06 7.66 1.44
CA ALA A 392 1.93 6.66 0.85
C ALA A 392 1.76 5.33 1.57
N TYR A 393 1.27 4.33 0.85
CA TYR A 393 1.27 2.94 1.28
C TYR A 393 2.67 2.36 1.05
N ALA A 394 3.30 1.88 2.10
CA ALA A 394 4.67 1.43 2.06
C ALA A 394 4.88 0.09 2.77
N TYR A 395 5.92 -0.61 2.34
CA TYR A 395 6.39 -1.85 2.94
C TYR A 395 7.91 -1.95 2.78
N ALA A 396 8.63 -2.29 3.86
CA ALA A 396 10.08 -2.45 3.86
C ALA A 396 10.86 -1.23 3.31
N GLY A 397 10.41 0.00 3.61
CA GLY A 397 11.01 1.24 3.11
C GLY A 397 10.62 1.64 1.68
N ASP A 398 9.86 0.80 0.96
CA ASP A 398 9.43 1.08 -0.41
C ASP A 398 7.98 1.57 -0.47
N VAL A 399 7.76 2.70 -1.14
CA VAL A 399 6.41 3.19 -1.45
C VAL A 399 5.81 2.35 -2.59
N GLN A 400 4.73 1.65 -2.29
CA GLN A 400 4.02 0.80 -3.23
C GLN A 400 2.92 1.55 -3.98
N TRP A 401 2.28 2.52 -3.32
CA TRP A 401 1.20 3.33 -3.90
C TRP A 401 1.03 4.65 -3.15
N VAL A 402 0.58 5.69 -3.84
CA VAL A 402 0.15 6.96 -3.23
C VAL A 402 -1.30 7.26 -3.58
N ALA A 403 -2.10 7.57 -2.56
CA ALA A 403 -3.48 8.01 -2.71
C ALA A 403 -3.71 9.33 -1.99
N ALA A 404 -4.67 10.12 -2.46
CA ALA A 404 -5.13 11.29 -1.75
C ALA A 404 -6.36 10.95 -0.92
N ARG A 405 -6.52 11.63 0.22
CA ARG A 405 -7.76 11.60 0.99
C ARG A 405 -8.34 12.99 1.00
N VAL A 406 -9.49 13.17 0.36
CA VAL A 406 -10.19 14.46 0.27
C VAL A 406 -11.18 14.56 1.43
N TYR A 407 -11.19 15.68 2.14
CA TYR A 407 -12.01 15.86 3.34
C TYR A 407 -12.33 17.33 3.62
N GLN A 408 -13.21 17.53 4.60
CA GLN A 408 -13.56 18.81 5.19
C GLN A 408 -13.35 18.80 6.70
N GLY A 409 -13.19 19.99 7.27
CA GLY A 409 -12.98 20.14 8.71
C GLY A 409 -11.52 19.96 9.15
N GLN A 410 -11.32 19.37 10.32
CA GLN A 410 -9.98 19.19 10.91
C GLN A 410 -9.36 17.82 10.61
N THR A 411 -10.19 16.79 10.41
CA THR A 411 -9.76 15.40 10.36
C THR A 411 -10.40 14.68 9.17
N THR A 412 -9.66 13.73 8.62
CA THR A 412 -10.07 12.93 7.47
C THR A 412 -11.12 11.90 7.91
N ASN A 413 -12.40 12.13 7.61
CA ASN A 413 -13.51 11.31 8.13
C ASN A 413 -14.50 10.77 7.09
N PHE A 414 -14.39 11.20 5.81
CA PHE A 414 -15.24 10.74 4.69
C PHE A 414 -16.76 10.77 4.97
N ARG A 415 -17.24 11.84 5.63
CA ARG A 415 -18.66 11.95 6.03
C ARG A 415 -19.48 12.94 5.19
N GLN A 416 -18.88 13.57 4.19
CA GLN A 416 -19.54 14.65 3.44
C GLN A 416 -19.43 14.46 1.93
N PRO A 417 -20.38 14.99 1.14
CA PRO A 417 -20.28 15.00 -0.31
C PRO A 417 -18.93 15.55 -0.80
N GLY A 418 -18.32 14.89 -1.78
CA GLY A 418 -17.03 15.27 -2.36
C GLY A 418 -15.80 14.84 -1.53
N SER A 419 -15.99 14.31 -0.31
CA SER A 419 -14.92 13.66 0.44
C SER A 419 -14.73 12.20 -0.01
N GLY A 420 -13.60 11.59 0.37
CA GLY A 420 -13.31 10.19 0.07
C GLY A 420 -11.85 9.97 -0.32
N PHE A 421 -11.51 8.72 -0.61
CA PHE A 421 -10.28 8.39 -1.31
C PHE A 421 -10.32 8.94 -2.74
N ALA A 422 -9.23 9.55 -3.18
CA ALA A 422 -9.06 10.10 -4.51
C ALA A 422 -7.77 9.57 -5.14
N PRO A 423 -7.77 9.24 -6.44
CA PRO A 423 -6.54 8.87 -7.12
C PRO A 423 -5.61 10.10 -7.21
N VAL A 424 -4.31 9.84 -7.11
CA VAL A 424 -3.30 10.87 -7.40
C VAL A 424 -2.96 10.81 -8.88
N TYR A 425 -3.17 11.93 -9.57
CA TYR A 425 -2.79 12.12 -10.97
C TYR A 425 -1.46 12.84 -11.03
N THR A 426 -0.53 12.22 -11.71
CA THR A 426 0.85 12.69 -11.81
C THR A 426 1.48 12.15 -13.09
N THR A 427 2.68 12.60 -13.43
CA THR A 427 3.47 12.05 -14.55
C THR A 427 4.51 11.04 -14.05
N VAL A 428 4.26 10.37 -12.92
CA VAL A 428 5.05 9.28 -12.32
C VAL A 428 4.17 8.14 -11.86
N ASP A 429 4.67 6.90 -11.90
CA ASP A 429 3.92 5.76 -11.39
C ASP A 429 3.69 5.91 -9.87
N GLY A 430 2.82 5.06 -9.30
CA GLY A 430 2.48 5.11 -7.87
C GLY A 430 3.66 4.92 -6.90
N SER A 431 4.87 4.61 -7.39
CA SER A 431 6.11 4.51 -6.62
C SER A 431 7.03 5.73 -6.73
N GLY A 432 6.62 6.76 -7.48
CA GLY A 432 7.38 7.98 -7.71
C GLY A 432 8.39 7.90 -8.85
N ARG A 433 8.35 6.85 -9.70
CA ARG A 433 9.24 6.69 -10.87
C ARG A 433 8.59 7.30 -12.13
N GLY A 434 9.37 7.89 -13.03
CA GLY A 434 8.90 8.56 -14.26
C GLY A 434 7.82 7.78 -15.05
N MET A 435 6.65 8.39 -15.35
CA MET A 435 5.73 7.91 -16.42
C MET A 435 6.16 8.41 -17.81
N CYS A 436 7.28 9.15 -17.86
CA CYS A 436 7.92 9.64 -19.09
C CYS A 436 9.40 9.21 -19.15
N GLU A 437 9.74 8.03 -18.63
CA GLU A 437 10.78 7.25 -19.32
C GLU A 437 10.10 6.61 -20.53
N PRO A 438 10.76 6.55 -21.71
CA PRO A 438 10.16 5.88 -22.86
C PRO A 438 9.70 4.52 -22.38
N ASP A 439 8.44 4.18 -22.69
CA ASP A 439 7.80 2.92 -22.31
C ASP A 439 8.89 1.85 -22.34
N VAL A 440 9.33 1.43 -21.16
CA VAL A 440 10.22 0.28 -21.10
C VAL A 440 9.26 -0.82 -21.48
N GLU A 441 9.18 -1.11 -22.76
CA GLU A 441 8.23 -2.07 -23.26
C GLU A 441 8.56 -3.39 -22.58
N HIS A 442 7.55 -4.02 -22.01
CA HIS A 442 7.70 -5.36 -21.48
C HIS A 442 6.85 -6.27 -22.35
N ALA A 443 7.41 -7.42 -22.69
CA ALA A 443 6.69 -8.45 -23.42
C ALA A 443 6.70 -9.75 -22.62
N SER A 444 5.60 -10.48 -22.70
CA SER A 444 5.51 -11.85 -22.20
C SER A 444 6.01 -12.80 -23.27
N TYR A 445 7.00 -13.62 -22.91
CA TYR A 445 7.50 -14.71 -23.72
C TYR A 445 7.05 -16.02 -23.08
N VAL A 446 6.26 -16.78 -23.82
CA VAL A 446 5.62 -17.98 -23.31
C VAL A 446 6.30 -19.20 -23.92
N PHE A 447 6.61 -20.20 -23.10
CA PHE A 447 7.18 -21.46 -23.52
C PHE A 447 6.33 -22.62 -23.00
N LEU A 448 6.22 -23.66 -23.83
CA LEU A 448 5.66 -24.95 -23.43
C LEU A 448 6.82 -25.93 -23.30
N LEU A 449 6.90 -26.61 -22.17
CA LEU A 449 7.89 -27.65 -21.91
C LEU A 449 7.19 -29.00 -21.84
N ASP A 450 7.65 -29.94 -22.66
CA ASP A 450 7.13 -31.30 -22.67
C ASP A 450 7.87 -32.23 -21.70
N GLU A 451 7.41 -33.47 -21.63
CA GLU A 451 8.00 -34.52 -20.78
C GLU A 451 9.36 -35.01 -21.30
N ALA A 452 9.68 -34.77 -22.59
CA ALA A 452 10.96 -35.11 -23.18
C ALA A 452 12.05 -34.06 -22.86
N GLY A 453 11.65 -32.91 -22.28
CA GLY A 453 12.53 -31.81 -21.94
C GLY A 453 12.75 -30.82 -23.09
N ASP A 454 11.94 -30.92 -24.16
CA ASP A 454 11.98 -29.95 -25.25
C ASP A 454 11.19 -28.68 -24.89
N VAL A 455 11.71 -27.54 -25.39
CA VAL A 455 11.19 -26.20 -25.11
C VAL A 455 10.63 -25.62 -26.41
N HIS A 456 9.34 -25.30 -26.39
CA HIS A 456 8.61 -24.78 -27.54
C HIS A 456 8.17 -23.34 -27.27
N ALA A 457 8.71 -22.37 -28.00
CA ALA A 457 8.28 -20.98 -27.91
C ALA A 457 6.86 -20.82 -28.46
N LEU A 458 5.97 -20.26 -27.65
CA LEU A 458 4.59 -20.00 -28.01
C LEU A 458 4.40 -18.49 -28.24
N PRO A 459 4.08 -18.04 -29.47
CA PRO A 459 3.82 -16.63 -29.74
C PRO A 459 2.74 -16.09 -28.79
N HIS A 460 3.00 -14.95 -28.15
CA HIS A 460 2.11 -14.41 -27.11
C HIS A 460 0.67 -14.18 -27.61
N VAL A 461 0.50 -13.74 -28.87
CA VAL A 461 -0.81 -13.57 -29.50
C VAL A 461 -1.57 -14.90 -29.59
N LEU A 462 -0.87 -15.98 -29.92
CA LEU A 462 -1.46 -17.32 -29.98
C LEU A 462 -1.78 -17.85 -28.58
N TYR A 463 -0.91 -17.62 -27.61
CA TYR A 463 -1.19 -17.94 -26.20
C TYR A 463 -2.46 -17.24 -25.69
N VAL A 464 -2.60 -15.94 -25.92
CA VAL A 464 -3.79 -15.17 -25.52
C VAL A 464 -5.06 -15.68 -26.21
N ALA A 465 -4.96 -16.03 -27.50
CA ALA A 465 -6.08 -16.60 -28.24
C ALA A 465 -6.48 -17.98 -27.69
N LEU A 466 -5.52 -18.84 -27.35
CA LEU A 466 -5.75 -20.14 -26.72
C LEU A 466 -6.39 -19.98 -25.33
N ALA A 467 -5.82 -19.13 -24.46
CA ALA A 467 -6.30 -18.90 -23.10
C ALA A 467 -7.72 -18.29 -23.04
N ARG A 468 -8.13 -17.55 -24.07
CA ARG A 468 -9.48 -16.98 -24.19
C ARG A 468 -10.47 -17.89 -24.91
N GLY A 469 -10.07 -19.09 -25.31
CA GLY A 469 -10.90 -20.01 -26.10
C GLY A 469 -11.21 -19.51 -27.52
N GLN A 470 -10.39 -18.59 -28.04
CA GLN A 470 -10.51 -17.99 -29.38
C GLN A 470 -9.69 -18.75 -30.44
N ALA A 471 -8.80 -19.64 -30.01
CA ALA A 471 -8.03 -20.56 -30.84
C ALA A 471 -8.04 -21.97 -30.22
N LEU A 472 -7.77 -22.98 -31.05
CA LEU A 472 -7.58 -24.37 -30.64
C LEU A 472 -6.19 -24.82 -31.07
N ALA A 473 -5.60 -25.75 -30.32
CA ALA A 473 -4.35 -26.42 -30.68
C ALA A 473 -4.57 -27.95 -30.78
N PRO A 474 -5.23 -28.46 -31.83
CA PRO A 474 -5.52 -29.90 -31.97
C PRO A 474 -4.28 -30.79 -31.98
N MET A 475 -3.13 -30.24 -32.38
CA MET A 475 -1.83 -30.94 -32.37
C MET A 475 -1.29 -31.23 -30.96
N LEU A 476 -1.82 -30.55 -29.94
CA LEU A 476 -1.48 -30.78 -28.53
C LEU A 476 -2.60 -31.51 -27.78
N ALA A 477 -3.62 -32.02 -28.49
CA ALA A 477 -4.78 -32.64 -27.86
C ALA A 477 -4.38 -33.80 -26.91
N ASP A 478 -5.10 -33.88 -25.79
CA ASP A 478 -4.88 -34.84 -24.71
C ASP A 478 -3.50 -34.76 -24.02
N GLN A 479 -2.74 -33.68 -24.22
CA GLN A 479 -1.44 -33.46 -23.55
C GLN A 479 -1.57 -32.53 -22.34
N THR A 480 -0.72 -32.78 -21.34
CA THR A 480 -0.43 -31.84 -20.25
C THR A 480 1.02 -31.42 -20.36
N LEU A 481 1.27 -30.11 -20.45
CA LEU A 481 2.59 -29.52 -20.60
C LEU A 481 2.87 -28.57 -19.44
N ARG A 482 4.15 -28.36 -19.14
CA ARG A 482 4.58 -27.26 -18.26
C ARG A 482 4.57 -25.96 -19.07
N LEU A 483 4.06 -24.90 -18.47
CA LEU A 483 3.98 -23.56 -19.04
C LEU A 483 4.97 -22.67 -18.30
N ALA A 484 5.83 -21.98 -19.06
CA ALA A 484 6.66 -20.90 -18.56
C ALA A 484 6.22 -19.58 -19.20
N ASP A 485 5.88 -18.58 -18.40
CA ASP A 485 5.57 -17.22 -18.84
C ASP A 485 6.62 -16.27 -18.25
N TRP A 486 7.49 -15.75 -19.12
CA TRP A 486 8.57 -14.86 -18.76
C TRP A 486 8.20 -13.43 -19.12
N TYR A 487 8.17 -12.59 -18.10
CA TYR A 487 7.98 -11.16 -18.27
C TYR A 487 9.34 -10.50 -18.51
N VAL A 488 9.56 -10.02 -19.72
CA VAL A 488 10.86 -9.56 -20.19
C VAL A 488 10.83 -8.08 -20.43
N ARG A 489 11.84 -7.39 -19.91
CA ARG A 489 12.12 -6.00 -20.23
C ARG A 489 12.73 -5.91 -21.62
N LEU A 490 12.11 -5.19 -22.53
CA LEU A 490 12.68 -4.88 -23.83
C LEU A 490 13.64 -3.70 -23.70
N ARG A 491 14.68 -3.72 -24.54
CA ARG A 491 15.53 -2.57 -24.80
C ARG A 491 14.77 -1.56 -25.68
N ALA A 492 15.32 -0.37 -25.86
CA ALA A 492 14.70 0.69 -26.65
C ALA A 492 14.49 0.34 -28.15
N ASP A 493 15.10 -0.75 -28.64
CA ASP A 493 14.96 -1.29 -29.99
C ASP A 493 13.91 -2.42 -30.09
N GLY A 494 13.18 -2.72 -29.00
CA GLY A 494 12.18 -3.79 -28.94
C GLY A 494 12.76 -5.20 -28.75
N VAL A 495 14.08 -5.33 -28.60
CA VAL A 495 14.74 -6.62 -28.38
C VAL A 495 14.73 -7.00 -26.89
N PRO A 496 14.53 -8.29 -26.54
CA PRO A 496 14.69 -8.79 -25.17
C PRO A 496 15.98 -8.31 -24.50
N GLY A 497 15.82 -7.58 -23.39
CA GLY A 497 16.93 -7.04 -22.60
C GLY A 497 17.22 -7.86 -21.34
N ALA A 498 16.22 -8.07 -20.49
CA ALA A 498 16.37 -8.84 -19.26
C ALA A 498 15.06 -9.48 -18.82
N VAL A 499 15.11 -10.72 -18.32
CA VAL A 499 13.96 -11.35 -17.66
C VAL A 499 13.72 -10.66 -16.33
N VAL A 500 12.52 -10.13 -16.12
CA VAL A 500 12.12 -9.40 -14.89
C VAL A 500 11.37 -10.32 -13.94
N ASN A 501 10.58 -11.24 -14.48
CA ASN A 501 9.82 -12.21 -13.70
C ASN A 501 9.60 -13.50 -14.50
N GLU A 502 9.50 -14.62 -13.80
CA GLU A 502 9.25 -15.93 -14.36
C GLU A 502 8.06 -16.55 -13.63
N THR A 503 7.05 -17.04 -14.38
CA THR A 503 5.90 -17.74 -13.83
C THR A 503 5.80 -19.12 -14.44
N TYR A 504 5.54 -20.12 -13.61
CA TYR A 504 5.47 -21.52 -14.02
C TYR A 504 4.13 -22.15 -13.62
N GLY A 505 3.56 -22.97 -14.50
CA GLY A 505 2.29 -23.66 -14.26
C GLY A 505 2.11 -24.88 -15.14
N PHE A 506 0.98 -25.57 -15.02
CA PHE A 506 0.59 -26.61 -15.96
C PHE A 506 -0.50 -26.10 -16.90
N VAL A 507 -0.44 -26.55 -18.14
CA VAL A 507 -1.52 -26.41 -19.10
C VAL A 507 -1.94 -27.78 -19.60
N ARG A 508 -3.25 -28.03 -19.59
CA ARG A 508 -3.84 -29.20 -20.22
C ARG A 508 -4.59 -28.81 -21.48
N PHE A 509 -4.40 -29.59 -22.54
CA PHE A 509 -5.18 -29.50 -23.76
C PHE A 509 -6.21 -30.64 -23.78
N ASP A 510 -7.50 -30.30 -23.94
CA ASP A 510 -8.54 -31.33 -24.06
C ASP A 510 -8.48 -32.07 -25.40
N ARG A 511 -9.38 -33.04 -25.61
CA ARG A 511 -9.45 -33.86 -26.83
C ARG A 511 -9.70 -33.03 -28.10
N GLU A 512 -10.25 -31.83 -27.97
CA GLU A 512 -10.46 -30.88 -29.06
C GLU A 512 -9.34 -29.82 -29.16
N GLY A 513 -8.29 -29.93 -28.34
CA GLY A 513 -7.17 -29.00 -28.29
C GLY A 513 -7.48 -27.69 -27.58
N ARG A 514 -8.47 -27.63 -26.69
CA ARG A 514 -8.76 -26.43 -25.88
C ARG A 514 -7.76 -26.30 -24.74
N PHE A 515 -7.25 -25.09 -24.58
CA PHE A 515 -6.31 -24.71 -23.52
C PHE A 515 -7.03 -24.59 -22.16
N LYS A 516 -6.49 -25.26 -21.13
CA LYS A 516 -6.94 -25.12 -19.75
C LYS A 516 -5.73 -25.01 -18.82
N LEU A 517 -5.61 -23.86 -18.14
CA LEU A 517 -4.59 -23.67 -17.12
C LEU A 517 -4.94 -24.49 -15.87
N GLU A 518 -3.97 -25.24 -15.35
CA GLU A 518 -4.12 -26.05 -14.13
C GLU A 518 -3.18 -25.53 -13.04
N ALA A 519 -3.66 -25.59 -11.80
CA ALA A 519 -2.85 -25.21 -10.64
C ALA A 519 -1.75 -26.26 -10.41
N ALA A 520 -0.49 -25.82 -10.39
CA ALA A 520 0.64 -26.67 -10.05
C ALA A 520 0.86 -26.71 -8.52
N PRO A 521 1.02 -27.89 -7.90
CA PRO A 521 1.42 -27.97 -6.50
C PRO A 521 2.92 -27.66 -6.36
N GLY A 522 3.25 -26.52 -5.74
CA GLY A 522 4.63 -26.12 -5.46
C GLY A 522 5.46 -25.88 -6.74
N ASP A 523 6.74 -26.27 -6.71
CA ASP A 523 7.70 -26.03 -7.81
C ASP A 523 7.65 -27.12 -8.90
N ALA A 524 6.63 -27.98 -8.91
CA ALA A 524 6.53 -29.12 -9.84
C ALA A 524 6.48 -28.73 -11.33
N ALA A 525 6.13 -27.47 -11.63
CA ALA A 525 6.12 -26.93 -12.99
C ALA A 525 7.43 -26.20 -13.36
N TRP A 526 8.41 -26.11 -12.45
CA TRP A 526 9.65 -25.39 -12.72
C TRP A 526 10.48 -26.11 -13.80
N PRO A 527 11.19 -25.35 -14.65
CA PRO A 527 12.09 -25.91 -15.64
C PRO A 527 13.35 -26.48 -14.98
N THR A 528 13.94 -27.48 -15.60
CA THR A 528 15.30 -27.91 -15.27
C THR A 528 16.32 -26.82 -15.63
N PRO A 529 17.54 -26.83 -15.08
CA PRO A 529 18.58 -25.87 -15.47
C PRO A 529 18.92 -25.88 -16.97
N GLU A 530 18.75 -27.01 -17.64
CA GLU A 530 18.98 -27.17 -19.08
C GLU A 530 17.84 -26.56 -19.90
N GLU A 531 16.58 -26.82 -19.51
CA GLU A 531 15.39 -26.20 -20.09
C GLU A 531 15.41 -24.68 -19.91
N HIS A 532 15.82 -24.20 -18.73
CA HIS A 532 15.95 -22.76 -18.45
C HIS A 532 16.97 -22.10 -19.35
N ARG A 533 18.15 -22.73 -19.53
CA ARG A 533 19.17 -22.26 -20.46
C ARG A 533 18.66 -22.21 -21.90
N ARG A 534 17.92 -23.23 -22.34
CA ARG A 534 17.37 -23.29 -23.69
C ARG A 534 16.30 -22.22 -23.93
N MET A 535 15.50 -21.89 -22.92
CA MET A 535 14.58 -20.73 -22.95
C MET A 535 15.35 -19.40 -23.04
N GLN A 536 16.47 -19.25 -22.32
CA GLN A 536 17.34 -18.07 -22.44
C GLN A 536 17.95 -17.96 -23.85
N GLU A 537 18.43 -19.06 -24.41
CA GLU A 537 18.97 -19.09 -25.77
C GLU A 537 17.90 -18.70 -26.80
N LEU A 538 16.69 -19.26 -26.72
CA LEU A 538 15.58 -18.91 -27.62
C LEU A 538 15.15 -17.44 -27.50
N LEU A 539 15.23 -16.86 -26.29
CA LEU A 539 14.83 -15.50 -26.03
C LEU A 539 15.88 -14.47 -26.47
N PHE A 540 17.17 -14.74 -26.24
CA PHE A 540 18.25 -13.78 -26.42
C PHE A 540 19.09 -14.00 -27.69
N SER A 541 18.89 -15.07 -28.46
CA SER A 541 19.67 -15.37 -29.67
C SER A 541 19.07 -14.84 -30.97
N ILE A 542 18.27 -13.77 -30.95
CA ILE A 542 17.67 -13.19 -32.18
C ILE A 542 18.69 -12.40 -33.05
N ASP A 543 19.98 -12.42 -32.74
CA ASP A 543 21.05 -11.83 -33.57
C ASP A 543 22.12 -12.85 -33.98
N LEU A 544 21.78 -13.88 -34.77
CA LEU A 544 22.75 -14.63 -35.57
C LEU A 544 22.12 -15.17 -36.88
N GLU A 545 21.87 -14.27 -37.84
CA GLU A 545 21.91 -14.62 -39.27
C GLU A 545 23.03 -13.77 -39.90
N PRO A 546 24.23 -14.35 -40.18
CA PRO A 546 25.16 -13.73 -41.09
C PRO A 546 24.64 -13.99 -42.50
N ASN A 547 24.16 -12.93 -43.17
CA ASN A 547 23.95 -12.96 -44.62
C ASN A 547 25.21 -13.47 -45.32
N GLY A 548 25.13 -14.69 -45.86
CA GLY A 548 26.10 -15.29 -46.74
C GLY A 548 25.41 -15.82 -47.99
N ALA A 549 25.30 -14.97 -49.01
CA ALA A 549 25.37 -15.29 -50.45
C ALA A 549 25.32 -13.98 -51.25
#